data_AF-A0A9P9QB15-F1
#
_entry.id   AF-A0A9P9QB15-F1
#
_cell.length_a   1.000
_cell.length_b   1.000
_cell.length_c   1.000
_cell.angle_alpha   90.00
_cell.angle_beta   90.00
_cell.angle_gamma   90.00
#
_symmetry.space_group_name_H-M   'P 1'
#
loop_
_entity.id
_entity.type
_entity.pdbx_description
1 polymer ?
#
loop_
_entity_poly.entity_id
_entity_poly.type
_entity_poly.pdbx_seq_one_letter_code
_entity_poly.pdbx_strand_id
1 'polypeptide(L)'
;MIDIDGSSGGRATTVLHALLTDFTSSGATQNGTSLLKTSATGPSSYFGPAPPAGQPATHRYVFVLHTQPEGFAVPAAHKQAVQSRLGIDWVKFVSDAGLSAPVAGNYLQVKSGDNTLRRGRRV
;
A
#
# COMPACT_ATOMS: atom_id res chain seq x y z
N MET A 1 1.25 -0.09 1.34
CA MET A 1 0.25 -1.03 0.80
C MET A 1 0.38 -1.05 -0.70
N ILE A 2 0.59 -2.22 -1.28
CA ILE A 2 0.88 -2.40 -2.71
C ILE A 2 -0.09 -3.44 -3.25
N ASP A 3 -0.84 -3.08 -4.29
CA ASP A 3 -1.54 -4.02 -5.14
C ASP A 3 -0.54 -4.63 -6.12
N ILE A 4 -0.38 -5.96 -6.09
CA ILE A 4 0.57 -6.68 -6.95
C ILE A 4 -0.10 -7.26 -8.20
N ASP A 5 -1.40 -7.08 -8.37
CA ASP A 5 -2.20 -7.59 -9.49
C ASP A 5 -2.84 -6.46 -10.32
N GLY A 6 -2.35 -5.22 -10.15
CA GLY A 6 -2.82 -4.06 -10.88
C GLY A 6 -2.61 -4.13 -12.40
N SER A 7 -3.30 -3.26 -13.12
CA SER A 7 -3.08 -3.08 -14.55
C SER A 7 -3.17 -1.61 -14.98
N SER A 8 -2.39 -1.25 -16.00
CA SER A 8 -2.42 0.06 -16.63
C SER A 8 -2.20 -0.10 -18.14
N GLY A 9 -3.07 0.50 -18.96
CA GLY A 9 -3.01 0.39 -20.43
C GLY A 9 -3.03 -1.07 -20.94
N GLY A 10 -3.74 -1.96 -20.24
CA GLY A 10 -3.83 -3.39 -20.58
C GLY A 10 -2.60 -4.23 -20.21
N ARG A 11 -1.63 -3.68 -19.47
CA ARG A 11 -0.44 -4.39 -18.99
C ARG A 11 -0.45 -4.53 -17.48
N ALA A 12 0.04 -5.66 -16.97
CA ALA A 12 0.20 -5.89 -15.54
C ALA A 12 1.19 -4.90 -14.93
N THR A 13 0.89 -4.42 -13.73
CA THR A 13 1.73 -3.49 -12.97
C THR A 13 1.40 -3.56 -11.48
N THR A 14 2.25 -2.99 -10.63
CA THR A 14 1.93 -2.76 -9.23
C THR A 14 1.20 -1.42 -9.06
N VAL A 15 0.29 -1.33 -8.08
CA VAL A 15 -0.32 -0.06 -7.68
C VAL A 15 -0.02 0.27 -6.22
N LEU A 16 0.54 1.45 -5.96
CA LEU A 16 0.86 1.93 -4.62
C LEU A 16 -0.36 2.58 -3.96
N HIS A 17 -1.07 1.81 -3.14
CA HIS A 17 -2.25 2.28 -2.40
C HIS A 17 -1.91 3.19 -1.23
N ALA A 18 -0.74 3.00 -0.61
CA ALA A 18 -0.23 3.88 0.44
C ALA A 18 1.27 3.70 0.62
N LEU A 19 1.97 4.81 0.86
CA LEU A 19 3.29 4.88 1.48
C LEU A 19 3.21 5.98 2.53
N LEU A 20 3.17 5.58 3.79
CA LEU A 20 3.12 6.46 4.95
C LEU A 20 4.40 6.27 5.76
N THR A 21 4.88 7.35 6.38
CA THR A 21 6.12 7.40 7.16
C THR A 21 5.85 7.72 8.63
N ASP A 22 6.91 7.75 9.43
CA ASP A 22 6.91 8.34 10.78
C ASP A 22 5.96 7.63 11.76
N PHE A 23 5.79 6.32 11.57
CA PHE A 23 5.08 5.50 12.54
C PHE A 23 5.84 5.44 13.86
N THR A 24 5.12 5.69 14.95
CA THR A 24 5.61 5.58 16.33
C THR A 24 4.68 4.71 17.14
N SER A 25 5.17 4.20 18.28
CA SER A 25 4.29 3.51 19.22
C SER A 25 3.16 4.44 19.67
N SER A 26 1.93 3.94 19.64
CA SER A 26 0.79 4.63 20.22
C SER A 26 0.83 4.64 21.74
N GLY A 27 1.64 3.78 22.38
CA GLY A 27 1.60 3.47 23.80
C GLY A 27 0.58 2.39 24.19
N ALA A 28 -0.23 1.92 23.24
CA ALA A 28 -1.25 0.89 23.45
C ALA A 28 -0.85 -0.45 22.81
N THR A 29 -1.45 -1.52 23.32
CA THR A 29 -1.32 -2.88 22.78
C THR A 29 -2.70 -3.43 22.44
N GLN A 30 -2.82 -4.14 21.32
CA GLN A 30 -4.03 -4.85 20.92
C GLN A 30 -3.66 -6.28 20.54
N ASN A 31 -4.34 -7.27 21.14
CA ASN A 31 -4.08 -8.69 20.93
C ASN A 31 -2.59 -9.06 21.05
N GLY A 32 -1.92 -8.51 22.06
CA GLY A 32 -0.48 -8.75 22.30
C GLY A 32 0.47 -8.03 21.33
N THR A 33 -0.03 -7.20 20.42
CA THR A 33 0.78 -6.45 19.46
C THR A 33 0.77 -4.95 19.77
N SER A 34 1.93 -4.31 19.72
CA SER A 34 2.03 -2.84 19.86
C SER A 34 1.30 -2.14 18.73
N LEU A 35 0.40 -1.23 19.07
CA LEU A 35 -0.28 -0.39 18.10
C LEU A 35 0.63 0.74 17.65
N LEU A 36 0.82 0.88 16.34
CA LEU A 36 1.56 1.98 15.74
C LEU A 36 0.60 3.07 15.27
N LYS A 37 1.03 4.33 15.37
CA LYS A 37 0.30 5.50 14.86
C LYS A 37 1.23 6.41 14.07
N THR A 38 0.68 7.11 13.09
CA THR A 38 1.34 8.21 12.39
C THR A 38 0.29 9.28 12.07
N SER A 39 0.70 10.54 12.04
CA SER A 39 -0.08 11.64 11.46
C SER A 39 0.35 11.96 10.03
N ALA A 40 1.39 11.29 9.51
CA ALA A 40 1.86 11.46 8.15
C ALA A 40 0.79 10.98 7.16
N THR A 41 0.52 11.78 6.14
CA THR A 41 -0.41 11.47 5.05
C THR A 41 0.31 11.19 3.73
N GLY A 42 1.64 11.26 3.73
CA GLY A 42 2.49 11.08 2.56
C GLY A 42 3.68 10.15 2.85
N PRO A 43 4.53 9.88 1.84
CA PRO A 43 4.55 10.46 0.49
C PRO A 43 3.39 10.08 -0.43
N SER A 44 2.64 9.04 -0.08
CA SER A 44 1.53 8.53 -0.88
C SER A 44 0.35 8.22 0.03
N SER A 45 -0.60 9.14 0.10
CA SER A 45 -1.83 9.00 0.90
C SER A 45 -2.59 7.72 0.56
N TYR A 46 -3.27 7.18 1.56
CA TYR A 46 -4.07 5.96 1.44
C TYR A 46 -5.28 6.16 0.52
N PHE A 47 -5.51 5.18 -0.36
CA PHE A 47 -6.81 4.93 -0.97
C PHE A 47 -7.12 3.43 -0.93
N GLY A 48 -8.41 3.10 -0.78
CA GLY A 48 -8.84 1.72 -0.54
C GLY A 48 -8.74 0.80 -1.76
N PRO A 49 -8.82 -0.52 -1.56
CA PRO A 49 -8.95 -1.50 -2.64
C PRO A 49 -10.16 -1.22 -3.52
N ALA A 50 -9.96 -1.24 -4.83
CA ALA A 50 -11.03 -1.13 -5.83
C ALA A 50 -10.64 -1.90 -7.09
N PRO A 51 -10.43 -3.23 -6.99
CA PRO A 51 -10.03 -4.03 -8.15
C PRO A 51 -11.09 -3.92 -9.25
N PRO A 52 -10.69 -3.64 -10.51
CA PRO A 52 -11.62 -3.54 -11.62
C PRO A 52 -12.31 -4.88 -11.86
N ALA A 53 -13.52 -4.85 -12.40
CA ALA A 53 -14.16 -6.04 -12.92
C ALA A 53 -13.36 -6.58 -14.12
N GLY A 54 -13.12 -7.89 -14.17
CA GLY A 54 -12.34 -8.49 -15.24
C GLY A 54 -11.54 -9.70 -14.77
N GLN A 55 -10.46 -10.02 -15.48
CA GLN A 55 -9.57 -11.13 -15.16
C GLN A 55 -8.14 -10.61 -14.88
N PRO A 56 -7.55 -10.87 -13.69
CA PRO A 56 -8.18 -11.52 -12.55
C PRO A 56 -9.16 -10.57 -11.84
N ALA A 57 -10.34 -11.08 -11.46
CA ALA A 57 -11.30 -10.30 -10.69
C ALA A 57 -10.80 -10.03 -9.25
N THR A 58 -9.85 -10.81 -8.77
CA THR A 58 -9.30 -10.72 -7.42
C THR A 58 -7.89 -10.17 -7.45
N HIS A 59 -7.63 -9.12 -6.68
CA HIS A 59 -6.31 -8.53 -6.50
C HIS A 59 -5.78 -8.82 -5.09
N ARG A 60 -4.46 -9.01 -4.99
CA ARG A 60 -3.72 -9.17 -3.74
C ARG A 60 -3.09 -7.84 -3.34
N TYR A 61 -3.36 -7.44 -2.10
CA TYR A 61 -2.81 -6.22 -1.51
C TYR A 61 -1.88 -6.60 -0.36
N VAL A 62 -0.64 -6.16 -0.46
CA VAL A 62 0.41 -6.46 0.51
C VAL A 62 0.70 -5.23 1.37
N PHE A 63 0.70 -5.43 2.68
CA PHE A 63 1.18 -4.49 3.68
C PHE A 63 2.56 -4.94 4.13
N VAL A 64 3.50 -4.02 4.12
CA VAL A 64 4.88 -4.24 4.54
C VAL A 64 5.28 -3.06 5.42
N LEU A 65 5.92 -3.37 6.55
CA LEU A 65 6.44 -2.40 7.49
C LEU A 65 7.96 -2.55 7.55
N HIS A 66 8.66 -1.43 7.45
CA HIS A 66 10.12 -1.35 7.52
C HIS A 66 10.51 -0.41 8.66
N THR A 67 11.70 -0.64 9.24
CA THR A 67 12.32 0.38 10.09
C THR A 67 12.71 1.57 9.21
N GLN A 68 12.30 2.77 9.59
CA GLN A 68 12.61 3.98 8.86
C GLN A 68 14.05 4.43 9.22
N PRO A 69 14.96 4.59 8.25
CA PRO A 69 16.27 5.15 8.50
C PRO A 69 16.17 6.64 8.84
N GLU A 70 17.16 7.14 9.56
CA GLU A 70 17.28 8.58 9.82
C GLU A 70 17.39 9.35 8.49
N GLY A 71 16.67 10.47 8.38
CA GLY A 71 16.66 11.28 7.17
C GLY A 71 16.00 10.62 5.96
N PHE A 72 15.15 9.60 6.16
CA PHE A 72 14.42 8.93 5.08
C PHE A 72 13.78 9.93 4.11
N ALA A 73 14.02 9.72 2.82
CA ALA A 73 13.37 10.42 1.74
C ALA A 73 13.15 9.45 0.57
N VAL A 74 12.08 9.67 -0.20
CA VAL A 74 11.85 8.92 -1.44
C VAL A 74 13.03 9.16 -2.39
N PRO A 75 13.78 8.12 -2.79
CA PRO A 75 14.91 8.31 -3.70
C PRO A 75 14.45 8.88 -5.03
N ALA A 76 15.28 9.70 -5.67
CA ALA A 76 14.91 10.43 -6.89
C ALA A 76 14.38 9.51 -8.00
N ALA A 77 14.99 8.34 -8.18
CA ALA A 77 14.60 7.34 -9.16
C ALA A 77 13.17 6.79 -8.97
N HIS A 78 12.62 6.88 -7.75
CA HIS A 78 11.31 6.32 -7.39
C HIS A 78 10.21 7.37 -7.27
N LYS A 79 10.55 8.67 -7.32
CA LYS A 79 9.58 9.77 -7.17
C LYS A 79 8.42 9.65 -8.16
N GLN A 80 8.71 9.30 -9.43
CA GLN A 80 7.67 9.15 -10.45
C GLN A 80 6.71 7.98 -10.15
N ALA A 81 7.23 6.84 -9.70
CA ALA A 81 6.39 5.70 -9.34
C ALA A 81 5.56 5.99 -8.09
N VAL A 82 6.14 6.66 -7.09
CA VAL A 82 5.43 7.09 -5.88
C VAL A 82 4.37 8.15 -6.19
N GLN A 83 4.62 9.08 -7.12
CA GLN A 83 3.63 10.10 -7.50
C GLN A 83 2.50 9.52 -8.35
N SER A 84 2.85 8.75 -9.38
CA SER A 84 1.87 8.14 -10.30
C SER A 84 1.10 6.97 -9.69
N ARG A 85 1.62 6.41 -8.58
CA ARG A 85 1.16 5.17 -7.93
C ARG A 85 1.39 3.90 -8.75
N LEU A 86 2.05 3.97 -9.91
CA LEU A 86 2.16 2.84 -10.83
C LEU A 86 3.60 2.35 -10.95
N GLY A 87 3.75 1.03 -11.09
CA GLY A 87 5.02 0.39 -11.45
C GLY A 87 6.14 0.57 -10.42
N ILE A 88 5.81 0.66 -9.14
CA ILE A 88 6.82 0.65 -8.08
C ILE A 88 7.47 -0.74 -7.97
N ASP A 89 8.77 -0.81 -8.23
CA ASP A 89 9.58 -1.98 -7.85
C ASP A 89 9.92 -1.86 -6.36
N TRP A 90 9.19 -2.59 -5.53
CA TRP A 90 9.36 -2.50 -4.08
C TRP A 90 10.73 -2.99 -3.60
N VAL A 91 11.28 -4.04 -4.22
CA VAL A 91 12.59 -4.58 -3.80
C VAL A 91 13.68 -3.55 -4.12
N LYS A 92 13.63 -2.95 -5.30
CA LYS A 92 14.53 -1.85 -5.67
C LYS A 92 14.32 -0.61 -4.80
N PHE A 93 13.08 -0.27 -4.47
CA PHE A 93 12.75 0.85 -3.58
C PHE A 93 13.38 0.66 -2.19
N VAL A 94 13.24 -0.53 -1.59
CA VAL A 94 13.83 -0.87 -0.29
C VAL A 94 15.35 -0.69 -0.32
N SER A 95 16.01 -1.22 -1.34
CA SER A 95 17.47 -1.10 -1.52
C SER A 95 17.90 0.36 -1.67
N ASP A 96 17.28 1.10 -2.61
CA ASP A 96 17.69 2.47 -2.95
C ASP A 96 17.35 3.47 -1.84
N ALA A 97 16.33 3.19 -1.02
CA ALA A 97 15.92 4.04 0.11
C ALA A 97 16.62 3.68 1.43
N GLY A 98 17.52 2.70 1.42
CA GLY A 98 18.24 2.27 2.63
C GLY A 98 17.33 1.66 3.70
N LEU A 99 16.19 1.08 3.30
CA LEU A 99 15.29 0.39 4.22
C LEU A 99 15.86 -0.98 4.59
N SER A 100 15.69 -1.37 5.85
CA SER A 100 15.99 -2.73 6.31
C SER A 100 15.00 -3.75 5.72
N ALA A 101 15.26 -5.05 5.94
CA ALA A 101 14.27 -6.09 5.67
C ALA A 101 12.94 -5.78 6.40
N PRO A 102 11.78 -6.16 5.83
CA PRO A 102 10.50 -5.93 6.48
C PRO A 102 10.47 -6.51 7.90
N VAL A 103 10.01 -5.72 8.87
CA VAL A 103 9.87 -6.14 10.27
C VAL A 103 8.49 -6.74 10.56
N ALA A 104 7.51 -6.43 9.71
CA ALA A 104 6.18 -7.02 9.75
C ALA A 104 5.55 -6.96 8.35
N GLY A 105 4.58 -7.84 8.13
CA GLY A 105 3.78 -7.84 6.91
C GLY A 105 2.42 -8.45 7.14
N ASN A 106 1.48 -8.09 6.28
CA ASN A 106 0.15 -8.69 6.21
C ASN A 106 -0.35 -8.60 4.77
N TYR A 107 -1.43 -9.29 4.44
CA TYR A 107 -2.04 -9.20 3.12
C TYR A 107 -3.56 -9.33 3.19
N LEU A 108 -4.22 -8.87 2.15
CA LEU A 108 -5.63 -9.13 1.90
C LEU A 108 -5.85 -9.42 0.42
N GLN A 109 -6.93 -10.14 0.13
CA GLN A 109 -7.41 -10.36 -1.23
C GLN A 109 -8.78 -9.70 -1.37
N VAL A 110 -8.97 -8.93 -2.44
CA VAL A 110 -10.27 -8.29 -2.73
C VAL A 110 -10.70 -8.70 -4.13
N LYS A 111 -11.93 -9.17 -4.25
CA LYS A 111 -12.57 -9.46 -5.52
C LYS A 111 -13.42 -8.27 -5.97
N SER A 112 -13.40 -7.98 -7.27
CA SER A 112 -14.31 -7.05 -7.92
C SER A 112 -15.74 -7.53 -7.68
N GLY A 113 -16.60 -6.70 -7.07
CA GLY A 113 -18.01 -7.06 -6.94
C GLY A 113 -18.83 -6.52 -5.77
N ASP A 114 -18.26 -5.82 -4.79
CA ASP A 114 -19.07 -5.35 -3.63
C ASP A 114 -19.14 -3.82 -3.43
N ASN A 115 -18.41 -3.02 -4.21
CA ASN A 115 -18.40 -1.55 -4.04
C ASN A 115 -19.40 -0.79 -4.94
N THR A 116 -20.04 -1.46 -5.92
CA THR A 116 -20.96 -0.83 -6.89
C THR A 116 -22.44 -0.98 -6.54
N LEU A 117 -22.78 -1.78 -5.53
CA LEU A 117 -24.13 -1.82 -4.98
C LEU A 117 -24.16 -1.03 -3.67
N ARG A 118 -24.30 0.31 -3.75
CA ARG A 118 -25.14 0.97 -2.75
C ARG A 118 -26.49 0.28 -2.89
N ARG A 119 -26.83 -0.66 -2.00
CA ARG A 119 -28.17 -1.24 -1.92
C ARG A 119 -29.12 -0.07 -1.72
N GLY A 120 -29.62 0.47 -2.83
CA GLY A 120 -30.75 1.36 -2.85
C GLY A 120 -31.87 0.60 -2.15
N ARG A 121 -32.25 1.13 -0.99
CA ARG A 121 -33.47 0.79 -0.27
C ARG A 121 -34.60 0.71 -1.31
N ARG A 122 -35.05 -0.52 -1.62
CA ARG A 122 -36.34 -0.71 -2.27
C ARG A 122 -37.38 -0.36 -1.20
N VAL A 123 -38.02 0.79 -1.38
CA VAL A 123 -39.35 1.07 -0.85
C VAL A 123 -40.39 0.31 -1.67
#